data_AF-A0A9X1LMS7-F1
#
_entry.id   AF-A0A9X1LMS7-F1
#
_cell.length_a   1.000
_cell.length_b   1.000
_cell.length_c   1.000
_cell.angle_alpha   90.00
_cell.angle_beta   90.00
_cell.angle_gamma   90.00
#
_symmetry.space_group_name_H-M   'P 1'
#
loop_
_entity.id
_entity.type
_entity.pdbx_description
1 polymer ?
#
loop_
_entity_poly.entity_id
_entity_poly.type
_entity_poly.pdbx_seq_one_letter_code
_entity_poly.pdbx_strand_id
1 'polypeptide(L)'
;MPKELDAPDDDDRLVVAVVRSGGVAGISRRWTVAPPRPEIDVWVGLIERCPWDAPQHKDRGADRYVWSIQARMPQQVRERELADSELQGAWRELVEAVREADSPSPSPTPAPSPIPPREDPASPE
;
A
#
# COMPACT_ATOMS: atom_id res chain seq x y z
N MET A 1 25.71 18.56 23.96
CA MET A 1 24.82 17.97 22.94
C MET A 1 25.69 17.41 21.82
N PRO A 2 25.77 16.08 21.69
CA PRO A 2 26.01 15.44 20.41
C PRO A 2 24.69 14.84 19.92
N LYS A 3 24.35 15.10 18.66
CA LYS A 3 23.23 14.46 17.95
C LYS A 3 23.42 12.96 17.98
N GLU A 4 22.39 12.27 18.45
CA GLU A 4 22.14 10.84 18.26
C GLU A 4 22.49 10.46 16.82
N LEU A 5 23.70 9.93 16.63
CA LEU A 5 24.15 9.40 15.35
C LEU A 5 23.41 8.08 15.17
N ASP A 6 22.47 8.09 14.22
CA ASP A 6 22.25 7.01 13.26
C ASP A 6 22.16 5.60 13.85
N ALA A 7 20.94 5.14 14.11
CA ALA A 7 20.67 3.78 14.54
C ALA A 7 21.23 2.78 13.50
N PRO A 8 22.28 2.01 13.82
CA PRO A 8 22.93 1.15 12.85
C PRO A 8 22.18 -0.19 12.80
N ASP A 9 21.07 -0.26 12.06
CA ASP A 9 20.48 -1.53 11.57
C ASP A 9 19.33 -1.36 10.56
N ASP A 10 18.92 -0.13 10.18
CA ASP A 10 17.80 0.05 9.22
C ASP A 10 18.20 -0.32 7.78
N ASP A 11 19.50 -0.36 7.48
CA ASP A 11 20.01 -0.58 6.12
C ASP A 11 19.73 -2.00 5.61
N ASP A 12 19.59 -3.02 6.49
CA ASP A 12 19.18 -4.38 6.09
C ASP A 12 17.65 -4.58 6.16
N ARG A 13 16.91 -3.57 6.63
CA ARG A 13 15.46 -3.68 6.83
C ARG A 13 14.74 -3.12 5.62
N LEU A 14 13.87 -3.96 5.06
CA LEU A 14 12.90 -3.49 4.11
C LEU A 14 11.92 -2.55 4.82
N VAL A 15 11.74 -1.33 4.31
CA VAL A 15 10.76 -0.38 4.83
C VAL A 15 9.94 0.18 3.67
N VAL A 16 8.61 0.08 3.79
CA VAL A 16 7.68 0.66 2.80
C VAL A 16 6.86 1.74 3.49
N ALA A 17 6.95 2.97 2.97
CA ALA A 17 6.19 4.12 3.43
C ALA A 17 5.24 4.60 2.33
N VAL A 18 3.98 4.84 2.70
CA VAL A 18 2.95 5.36 1.81
C VAL A 18 2.39 6.62 2.42
N VAL A 19 2.41 7.72 1.66
CA VAL A 19 1.84 9.00 2.06
C VAL A 19 0.73 9.36 1.08
N ARG A 20 -0.50 9.49 1.57
CA ARG A 20 -1.60 10.10 0.83
C ARG A 20 -1.71 11.55 1.25
N SER A 21 -1.49 12.45 0.30
CA SER A 21 -1.63 13.89 0.49
C SER A 21 -2.70 14.43 -0.46
N GLY A 22 -3.66 15.22 0.03
CA GLY A 22 -4.65 15.83 -0.84
C GLY A 22 -6.01 16.15 -0.19
N GLY A 23 -6.79 16.98 -0.88
CA GLY A 23 -8.08 17.49 -0.41
C GLY A 23 -8.05 18.93 0.11
N VAL A 24 -9.22 19.56 0.15
CA VAL A 24 -9.47 21.00 0.41
C VAL A 24 -9.05 21.46 1.83
N ALA A 25 -8.60 20.53 2.69
CA ALA A 25 -8.22 20.79 4.09
C ALA A 25 -6.76 20.45 4.44
N GLY A 26 -5.94 19.96 3.47
CA GLY A 26 -4.51 19.69 3.71
C GLY A 26 -4.21 18.50 4.62
N ILE A 27 -5.14 17.57 4.81
CA ILE A 27 -4.93 16.40 5.67
C ILE A 27 -4.10 15.35 4.91
N SER A 28 -2.87 15.12 5.35
CA SER A 28 -2.02 14.02 4.87
C SER A 28 -2.14 12.81 5.80
N ARG A 29 -2.26 11.62 5.22
CA ARG A 29 -2.16 10.34 5.93
C ARG A 29 -0.87 9.65 5.53
N ARG A 30 -0.15 9.10 6.51
CA ARG A 30 1.06 8.32 6.29
C ARG A 30 0.88 6.96 6.93
N TRP A 31 1.23 5.93 6.18
CA TRP A 31 1.35 4.55 6.63
C TRP A 31 2.78 4.08 6.42
N THR A 32 3.30 3.25 7.32
CA THR A 32 4.67 2.73 7.18
C THR A 32 4.72 1.32 7.74
N VAL A 33 5.38 0.42 7.01
CA VAL A 33 5.59 -0.97 7.43
C VAL A 33 7.05 -1.33 7.30
N ALA A 34 7.56 -2.04 8.30
CA ALA A 34 8.88 -2.65 8.30
C ALA A 34 8.69 -4.15 8.57
N PRO A 35 8.48 -4.98 7.54
CA PRO A 35 8.25 -6.41 7.72
C PRO A 35 9.45 -7.11 8.35
N PRO A 36 9.22 -8.20 9.10
CA PRO A 36 10.30 -9.01 9.64
C PRO A 36 11.03 -9.76 8.51
N ARG A 37 12.28 -10.14 8.75
CA ARG A 37 13.14 -10.86 7.79
C ARG A 37 12.47 -11.98 6.96
N PRO A 38 11.68 -12.91 7.54
CA PRO A 38 11.05 -13.98 6.75
C PRO A 38 9.98 -13.50 5.76
N GLU A 39 9.45 -12.28 5.94
CA GLU A 39 8.44 -11.71 5.05
C GLU A 39 9.05 -10.79 3.99
N ILE A 40 10.34 -10.44 4.10
CA ILE A 40 11.02 -9.52 3.17
C ILE A 40 10.83 -9.97 1.72
N ASP A 41 11.04 -11.25 1.40
CA ASP A 41 10.87 -11.77 0.04
C ASP A 41 9.45 -11.57 -0.52
N VAL A 42 8.43 -11.69 0.32
CA VAL A 42 7.02 -11.47 -0.08
C VAL A 42 6.81 -10.01 -0.46
N TRP A 43 7.29 -9.10 0.38
CA TRP A 43 7.18 -7.66 0.16
C TRP A 43 8.03 -7.18 -1.01
N VAL A 44 9.23 -7.73 -1.20
CA VAL A 44 10.06 -7.50 -2.39
C VAL A 44 9.28 -7.89 -3.65
N GLY A 45 8.64 -9.06 -3.65
CA GLY A 45 7.78 -9.48 -4.77
C GLY A 45 6.62 -8.52 -5.07
N LEU A 46 5.97 -7.94 -4.04
CA LEU A 46 4.94 -6.91 -4.23
C LEU A 46 5.51 -5.62 -4.82
N ILE A 47 6.66 -5.18 -4.34
CA ILE A 47 7.37 -4.01 -4.83
C ILE A 47 7.79 -4.21 -6.29
N GLU A 48 8.38 -5.35 -6.65
CA GLU A 48 8.85 -5.63 -8.01
C GLU A 48 7.73 -5.73 -9.04
N ARG A 49 6.52 -6.15 -8.63
CA ARG A 49 5.33 -6.15 -9.48
C ARG A 49 4.82 -4.74 -9.80
N CYS A 50 5.20 -3.74 -9.00
CA CYS A 50 4.76 -2.37 -9.23
C CYS A 50 5.51 -1.76 -10.42
N PRO A 51 4.80 -1.09 -11.34
CA PRO A 51 5.43 -0.48 -12.51
C PRO A 51 6.05 0.89 -12.14
N TRP A 52 7.18 0.86 -11.42
CA TRP A 52 7.90 2.08 -10.98
C TRP A 52 8.33 2.98 -12.15
N ASP A 53 8.66 2.38 -13.30
CA ASP A 53 9.13 3.08 -14.51
C ASP A 53 8.01 3.38 -15.52
N ALA A 54 6.76 2.98 -15.26
CA ALA A 54 5.68 3.26 -16.21
C ALA A 54 5.41 4.77 -16.31
N PRO A 55 5.03 5.30 -17.48
CA PRO A 55 4.71 6.72 -17.63
C PRO A 55 3.53 7.10 -16.71
N GLN A 56 3.64 8.24 -16.03
CA GLN A 56 2.55 8.78 -15.22
C GLN A 56 1.39 9.18 -16.14
N HIS A 57 0.19 8.70 -15.87
CA HIS A 57 -1.03 9.21 -16.49
C HIS A 57 -1.36 10.57 -15.85
N LYS A 58 -0.98 11.64 -16.54
CA LYS A 58 -1.50 12.99 -16.24
C LYS A 58 -2.94 13.10 -16.72
N ASP A 59 -3.88 12.53 -15.98
CA ASP A 59 -5.28 12.90 -16.16
C ASP A 59 -5.45 14.37 -15.74
N ARG A 60 -5.91 15.18 -16.71
CA ARG A 60 -5.69 16.64 -16.74
C ARG A 60 -6.52 17.47 -15.75
N GLY A 61 -7.10 16.92 -14.68
CA GLY A 61 -7.82 17.80 -13.76
C GLY A 61 -8.66 17.26 -12.61
N ALA A 62 -8.56 16.00 -12.18
CA ALA A 62 -9.47 15.47 -11.16
C ALA A 62 -8.81 14.88 -9.91
N ASP A 63 -7.53 14.51 -9.97
CA ASP A 63 -6.84 13.84 -8.86
C ASP A 63 -6.47 14.83 -7.77
N ARG A 64 -7.41 15.11 -6.87
CA ARG A 64 -7.19 15.94 -5.68
C ARG A 64 -6.33 15.26 -4.62
N TYR A 65 -5.99 13.99 -4.83
CA TYR A 65 -5.15 13.18 -3.94
C TYR A 65 -3.94 12.64 -4.69
N VAL A 66 -2.78 12.84 -4.09
CA VAL A 66 -1.46 12.36 -4.53
C VAL A 66 -0.98 11.33 -3.52
N TRP A 67 -0.53 10.18 -4.02
CA TRP A 67 0.02 9.07 -3.27
C TRP A 67 1.53 9.01 -3.52
N SER A 68 2.34 9.25 -2.50
CA SER A 68 3.79 9.05 -2.55
C SER A 68 4.13 7.72 -1.89
N ILE A 69 4.68 6.81 -2.67
CA ILE A 69 5.09 5.47 -2.22
C ILE A 69 6.61 5.42 -2.24
N GLN A 70 7.22 5.09 -1.12
CA GLN A 70 8.66 4.96 -0.95
C GLN A 70 8.97 3.57 -0.41
N ALA A 71 9.73 2.79 -1.16
CA ALA A 71 10.21 1.48 -0.77
C ALA A 71 11.74 1.54 -0.60
N ARG A 72 12.21 1.38 0.64
CA ARG A 72 13.62 1.29 0.99
C ARG A 72 13.97 -0.17 1.18
N MET A 73 14.79 -0.69 0.28
CA MET A 73 15.40 -2.02 0.34
C MET A 73 16.88 -1.88 0.67
N PRO A 74 17.55 -2.93 1.16
CA PRO A 74 18.97 -2.89 1.49
C PRO A 74 19.88 -2.51 0.32
N GLN A 75 19.47 -2.90 -0.88
CA GLN A 75 20.26 -2.68 -2.09
C GLN A 75 19.76 -1.52 -2.94
N GLN A 76 18.53 -1.02 -2.69
CA GLN A 76 17.98 0.08 -3.46
C GLN A 76 16.87 0.84 -2.75
N VAL A 77 16.72 2.10 -3.10
CA VAL A 77 15.54 2.89 -2.74
C VAL A 77 14.74 3.17 -3.99
N ARG A 78 13.43 2.92 -3.94
CA ARG A 78 12.47 3.30 -4.99
C ARG A 78 11.45 4.26 -4.41
N GLU A 79 11.12 5.28 -5.19
CA GLU A 79 10.09 6.24 -4.85
C GLU A 79 9.23 6.51 -6.08
N ARG A 80 7.93 6.58 -5.87
CA ARG A 80 6.98 6.95 -6.92
C ARG A 80 5.83 7.75 -6.38
N GLU A 81 5.53 8.85 -7.06
CA GLU A 81 4.30 9.60 -6.88
C GLU A 81 3.26 9.14 -7.91
N LEU A 82 2.05 8.88 -7.42
CA LEU A 82 0.92 8.38 -8.17
C LEU A 82 -0.29 9.28 -7.89
N ALA A 83 -1.08 9.53 -8.92
CA ALA A 83 -2.42 10.06 -8.73
C ALA A 83 -3.35 8.99 -8.11
N ASP A 84 -4.45 9.43 -7.49
CA ASP A 84 -5.49 8.51 -6.98
C ASP A 84 -6.00 7.55 -8.07
N SER A 85 -6.19 8.07 -9.28
CA SER A 85 -6.57 7.28 -10.45
C SER A 85 -5.49 6.27 -10.90
N GLU A 86 -4.22 6.45 -10.54
CA GLU A 86 -3.14 5.50 -10.88
C GLU A 86 -2.98 4.41 -9.83
N LEU A 87 -3.59 4.56 -8.65
CA LEU A 87 -3.52 3.60 -7.55
C LEU A 87 -4.42 2.38 -7.81
N GLN A 88 -4.08 1.61 -8.84
CA GLN A 88 -4.82 0.43 -9.28
C GLN A 88 -3.86 -0.76 -9.50
N GLY A 89 -4.41 -1.98 -9.53
CA GLY A 89 -3.63 -3.21 -9.73
C GLY A 89 -2.55 -3.39 -8.66
N ALA A 90 -1.30 -3.61 -9.09
CA ALA A 90 -0.16 -3.86 -8.22
C ALA A 90 0.08 -2.73 -7.18
N TRP A 91 -0.17 -1.48 -7.55
CA TRP A 91 -0.03 -0.35 -6.62
C TRP A 91 -1.06 -0.38 -5.51
N ARG A 92 -2.30 -0.75 -5.84
CA ARG A 92 -3.37 -0.91 -4.84
C ARG A 92 -3.04 -2.07 -3.90
N GLU A 93 -2.61 -3.20 -4.44
CA GLU A 93 -2.19 -4.37 -3.65
C GLU A 93 -1.09 -3.99 -2.63
N LEU A 94 -0.06 -3.25 -3.08
CA LEU A 94 1.01 -2.79 -2.20
C LEU A 94 0.50 -1.84 -1.11
N VAL A 95 -0.28 -0.80 -1.48
CA VAL A 95 -0.80 0.17 -0.50
C VAL A 95 -1.76 -0.47 0.50
N GLU A 96 -2.60 -1.39 0.04
CA GLU A 96 -3.53 -2.13 0.89
C GLU A 96 -2.75 -2.97 1.92
N ALA A 97 -1.73 -3.72 1.47
CA ALA A 97 -0.84 -4.45 2.37
C ALA A 97 -0.14 -3.55 3.39
N VAL A 98 0.39 -2.39 2.97
CA VAL A 98 1.04 -1.43 3.90
C VAL A 98 0.05 -0.92 4.94
N ARG A 99 -1.18 -0.61 4.53
CA ARG A 99 -2.23 -0.11 5.43
C ARG A 99 -2.71 -1.18 6.41
N GLU A 100 -2.81 -2.42 5.97
CA GLU A 100 -3.17 -3.55 6.82
C GLU A 100 -2.08 -3.82 7.86
N ALA A 101 -0.81 -3.76 7.47
CA ALA A 101 0.32 -3.98 8.36
C ALA A 101 0.58 -2.81 9.33
N ASP A 102 0.32 -1.57 8.92
CA ASP A 102 0.41 -0.38 9.79
C ASP A 102 -0.80 -0.26 10.75
N SER A 103 -1.93 -0.89 10.42
CA SER A 103 -3.07 -0.92 11.32
C SER A 103 -2.73 -1.74 12.57
N PRO A 104 -2.88 -1.19 13.79
CA PRO A 104 -2.65 -1.92 15.03
C PRO A 104 -3.73 -3.01 15.17
N SER A 105 -3.43 -4.20 14.64
CA SER A 105 -4.29 -5.40 14.60
C SER A 105 -5.49 -5.30 13.64
N PRO A 106 -5.39 -5.81 12.40
CA PRO A 106 -6.56 -6.35 11.73
C PRO A 106 -6.89 -7.70 12.39
N SER A 107 -8.03 -7.80 13.05
CA SER A 107 -8.71 -9.11 13.17
C SER A 107 -8.77 -9.71 11.76
N PRO A 108 -8.42 -10.98 11.53
CA PRO A 108 -8.57 -11.58 10.22
C PRO A 108 -10.04 -11.43 9.80
N THR A 109 -10.28 -10.71 8.70
CA THR A 109 -11.60 -10.59 8.10
C THR A 109 -12.17 -11.99 7.89
N PRO A 110 -13.36 -12.33 8.41
CA PRO A 110 -13.98 -13.61 8.09
C PRO A 110 -14.18 -13.67 6.58
N ALA A 111 -13.83 -14.82 5.98
CA ALA A 111 -14.03 -15.13 4.58
C ALA A 111 -15.42 -14.63 4.08
N PRO A 112 -15.54 -14.19 2.82
CA PRO A 112 -16.83 -13.77 2.28
C PRO A 112 -17.83 -14.90 2.49
N SER A 113 -18.87 -14.67 3.29
CA SER A 113 -19.95 -15.63 3.46
C SER A 113 -20.42 -16.07 2.08
N PRO A 114 -20.48 -17.38 1.76
CA PRO A 114 -21.12 -17.80 0.53
C PRO A 114 -22.56 -17.31 0.60
N ILE A 115 -22.94 -16.50 -0.38
CA ILE A 115 -24.34 -16.11 -0.60
C ILE A 115 -25.12 -17.43 -0.67
N PRO A 116 -26.11 -17.68 0.21
CA PRO A 116 -26.91 -18.89 0.07
C PRO A 116 -27.58 -18.85 -1.32
N PRO A 117 -27.63 -19.97 -2.06
CA PRO A 117 -28.39 -20.01 -3.30
C PRO A 117 -29.82 -19.57 -2.97
N ARG A 118 -30.30 -18.57 -3.72
CA ARG A 118 -31.67 -18.09 -3.61
C ARG A 118 -32.56 -19.25 -4.06
N GLU A 119 -33.12 -20.00 -3.11
CA GLU A 119 -34.11 -21.02 -3.40
C GLU A 119 -35.31 -20.34 -4.07
N ASP A 120 -35.50 -20.64 -5.36
CA ASP A 120 -36.69 -20.28 -6.11
C ASP A 120 -37.90 -20.93 -5.41
N PRO A 121 -38.87 -20.17 -4.88
CA PRO A 121 -40.10 -20.78 -4.42
C PRO A 121 -40.83 -21.32 -5.65
N ALA A 122 -40.94 -22.65 -5.71
CA ALA A 122 -41.73 -23.38 -6.68
C ALA A 122 -43.06 -22.65 -6.93
N SER A 123 -43.28 -22.24 -8.19
CA SER A 123 -44.63 -21.93 -8.67
C SER A 123 -45.48 -23.19 -8.53
N PRO A 124 -46.56 -23.18 -7.74
CA PRO A 124 -47.61 -24.18 -7.93
C PRO A 124 -48.40 -23.81 -9.19
N GLU A 125 -48.62 -24.81 -10.05
CA GLU A 125 -49.66 -24.79 -11.10
C GLU A 125 -50.98 -25.31 -10.50
#